data_AF-D9PMF2-F1
#
_entry.id   AF-D9PMF2-F1
#
_cell.length_a   1.000
_cell.length_b   1.000
_cell.length_c   1.000
_cell.angle_alpha   90.00
_cell.angle_beta   90.00
_cell.angle_gamma   90.00
#
_symmetry.space_group_name_H-M   'P 1'
#
loop_
_entity.id
_entity.type
_entity.pdbx_description
1 polymer ?
#
loop_
_entity_poly.entity_id
_entity_poly.type
_entity_poly.pdbx_seq_one_letter_code
_entity_poly.pdbx_strand_id
1 'polypeptide(L)' 'MDNTLKLYIETYGCQMNVADSEIVAAILQQHNYALVPSAEKSRSDPCKHML' A
#
# COMPACT_ATOMS: atom_id res chain seq x y z
N MET A 1 10.72 6.81 17.50
CA MET A 1 10.06 5.62 16.93
C MET A 1 9.07 6.12 15.89
N ASP A 2 9.44 6.10 14.61
CA ASP A 2 8.49 6.40 13.56
C ASP A 2 7.54 5.22 13.39
N ASN A 3 6.26 5.46 13.65
CA ASN A 3 5.20 4.47 13.54
C ASN A 3 4.82 4.31 12.05
N THR A 4 5.74 3.77 11.26
CA THR A 4 5.53 3.54 9.82
C THR A 4 4.47 2.46 9.62
N LEU A 5 3.36 2.84 9.00
CA LEU A 5 2.25 1.94 8.74
C LEU A 5 2.56 1.11 7.50
N LYS A 6 2.25 -0.20 7.51
CA LYS A 6 2.51 -1.04 6.34
C LYS A 6 1.29 -0.97 5.40
N LEU A 7 1.57 -0.96 4.10
CA LEU A 7 0.56 -0.85 3.04
C LEU A 7 0.79 -1.98 2.04
N TYR A 8 -0.26 -2.73 1.73
CA TYR A 8 -0.26 -3.71 0.66
C TYR A 8 -1.35 -3.34 -0.35
N ILE A 9 -0.93 -3.06 -1.57
CA ILE A 9 -1.82 -2.80 -2.70
C ILE A 9 -1.76 -3.99 -3.64
N GLU A 10 -2.92 -4.55 -3.93
CA GLU A 10 -3.07 -5.66 -4.85
C GLU A 10 -3.97 -5.23 -5.99
N THR A 11 -3.39 -4.78 -7.09
CA THR A 11 -4.15 -4.23 -8.20
C THR A 11 -4.77 -5.33 -9.04
N TYR A 12 -6.09 -5.27 -9.21
CA TYR A 12 -6.83 -6.09 -10.16
C TYR A 12 -7.36 -5.24 -11.32
N GLY A 13 -7.29 -5.75 -12.56
CA GLY A 13 -7.88 -5.08 -13.74
C GLY A 13 -6.91 -4.82 -14.87
N CYS A 14 -6.98 -3.63 -15.48
CA CYS A 14 -6.16 -3.23 -16.63
C CYS A 14 -5.03 -2.25 -16.24
N GLN A 15 -4.23 -1.82 -17.22
CA GLN A 15 -3.11 -0.90 -16.97
C GLN A 15 -3.53 0.44 -16.35
N MET A 16 -4.79 0.85 -16.54
CA MET A 16 -5.35 2.06 -15.91
C MET A 16 -5.37 1.92 -14.37
N ASN A 17 -5.77 0.75 -13.86
CA ASN A 17 -5.79 0.46 -12.43
C ASN A 17 -4.38 0.43 -11.83
N VAL A 18 -3.36 0.05 -12.61
CA VAL A 18 -1.95 0.06 -12.18
C VAL A 18 -1.48 1.51 -11.98
N ALA A 19 -1.75 2.39 -12.93
CA ALA A 19 -1.42 3.81 -12.82
C ALA A 19 -2.12 4.47 -11.62
N ASP A 20 -3.41 4.17 -11.41
CA ASP A 20 -4.16 4.68 -10.25
C ASP A 20 -3.57 4.17 -8.93
N SER A 21 -3.19 2.89 -8.90
CA SER A 21 -2.57 2.26 -7.71
C SER A 21 -1.20 2.86 -7.38
N GLU A 22 -0.39 3.20 -8.38
CA GLU A 22 0.90 3.87 -8.19
C GLU A 22 0.74 5.29 -7.63
N ILE A 23 -0.24 6.05 -8.11
CA ILE A 23 -0.53 7.39 -7.58
C ILE A 23 -0.97 7.31 -6.11
N VAL A 24 -1.86 6.38 -5.78
CA VAL A 24 -2.32 6.17 -4.40
C VAL A 24 -1.15 5.73 -3.50
N ALA A 25 -0.27 4.85 -3.97
CA ALA A 25 0.93 4.45 -3.24
C ALA A 25 1.84 5.64 -2.95
N ALA A 26 2.08 6.51 -3.94
CA ALA A 26 2.93 7.68 -3.78
C ALA A 26 2.38 8.65 -2.73
N ILE A 27 1.07 8.90 -2.73
CA ILE A 27 0.41 9.74 -1.72
C ILE A 27 0.56 9.12 -0.33
N LEU A 28 0.29 7.82 -0.18
CA LEU A 28 0.36 7.17 1.12
C LEU A 28 1.80 7.08 1.66
N GLN A 29 2.80 6.95 0.79
CA GLN A 29 4.21 7.04 1.20
C GLN A 29 4.57 8.40 1.82
N GLN A 30 3.96 9.49 1.36
CA GLN A 30 4.11 10.82 1.97
C GLN A 30 3.45 10.91 3.37
N HIS A 31 2.54 9.98 3.68
CA HIS A 31 1.86 9.86 4.96
C HIS A 31 2.44 8.76 5.87
N ASN A 32 3.74 8.45 5.71
CA ASN A 32 4.46 7.43 6.50
C ASN A 32 3.93 5.99 6.33
N TYR A 33 3.38 5.66 5.15
CA TYR A 33 3.11 4.28 4.79
C TYR A 33 4.29 3.66 4.02
N ALA A 34 4.67 2.43 4.37
CA ALA A 34 5.64 1.63 3.64
C ALA A 34 4.94 0.54 2.85
N LEU A 35 5.20 0.47 1.54
CA LEU A 35 4.73 -0.63 0.70
C LEU A 35 5.41 -1.93 1.12
N VAL A 36 4.61 -2.98 1.31
CA VAL A 36 5.10 -4.34 1.50
C VAL A 36 4.74 -5.20 0.31
N PRO A 37 5.56 -6.22 -0.03
CA PRO A 37 5.33 -7.05 -1.21
C PRO A 37 4.27 -8.14 -1.00
N SER A 38 3.76 -8.33 0.23
CA SER A 38 2.77 -9.36 0.52
C SER A 38 1.82 -8.96 1.64
N ALA A 39 0.56 -9.41 1.51
CA ALA A 39 -0.47 -9.19 2.52
C ALA A 39 -0.05 -9.70 3.90
N GLU A 40 0.67 -10.81 3.98
CA GLU A 40 1.15 -11.41 5.23
C GLU A 40 2.05 -10.45 6.02
N LYS A 41 2.93 -9.71 5.32
CA LYS A 41 3.80 -8.71 5.94
C LYS A 41 3.03 -7.47 6.42
N SER A 42 1.89 -7.18 5.80
CA SER A 42 1.00 -6.10 6.25
C SER A 42 0.12 -6.48 7.44
N ARG A 43 -0.11 -7.76 7.72
CA ARG A 43 -1.09 -8.18 8.77
C ARG A 43 -0.63 -7.96 10.22
N SER A 44 0.61 -7.53 10.47
CA SER A 44 1.17 -7.46 11.83
C SER A 44 0.89 -6.15 12.60
N ASP A 45 0.31 -5.14 11.96
CA ASP A 45 0.10 -3.76 12.47
C ASP A 45 -1.22 -3.20 11.89
N PRO A 46 -1.75 -2.02 12.31
CA PRO A 46 -2.99 -1.48 11.72
C PRO A 46 -2.78 -1.07 10.25
N CYS A 47 -2.87 -2.04 9.35
CA CYS A 47 -2.55 -1.86 7.95
C CYS A 47 -3.82 -1.81 7.11
N LYS A 48 -3.83 -0.89 6.15
CA LYS A 48 -4.87 -0.81 5.13
C LYS A 48 -4.50 -1.72 3.97
N HIS A 49 -5.45 -2.58 3.59
CA HIS A 49 -5.40 -3.34 2.36
C HIS A 49 -6.23 -2.60 1.31
N MET A 50 -5.64 -2.37 0.14
CA MET A 50 -6.31 -1.75 -1.01
C MET A 50 -6.26 -2.73 -2.18
N LEU A 51 -7.41 -2.96 -2.79
CA LEU A 51 -7.63 -3.81 -3.98
C LEU A 51 -7.66 -2.93 -5.24
#